data_AF-A0AAV3ZS86-F1
#
_entry.id   AF-A0AAV3ZS86-F1
#
_cell.length_a   1.000
_cell.length_b   1.000
_cell.length_c   1.000
_cell.angle_alpha   90.00
_cell.angle_beta   90.00
_cell.angle_gamma   90.00
#
_symmetry.space_group_name_H-M   'P 1'
#
loop_
_entity.id
_entity.type
_entity.pdbx_description
1 polymer ?
#
loop_
_entity_poly.entity_id
_entity_poly.type
_entity_poly.pdbx_seq_one_letter_code
_entity_poly.pdbx_strand_id
1 'polypeptide(L)'
;MKTILTNKHISIQTRKIALQCYIEPVLMYGCEAWTISKQIQNKLEATEMWFLRRMLRIPWTAKKTNERVLNEANKRRSLIRTIRKRQATFLGHVMRR
;
A
#
# COMPACT_ATOMS: atom_id res chain seq x y z
N MET A 1 5.30 8.93 12.50
CA MET A 1 4.43 8.79 11.30
C MET A 1 3.12 9.58 11.33
N LYS A 2 2.40 9.71 12.47
CA LYS A 2 1.20 10.59 12.55
C LYS A 2 1.49 11.99 12.00
N THR A 3 2.58 12.59 12.47
CA THR A 3 3.06 13.93 12.09
C THR A 3 3.30 14.14 10.60
N ILE A 4 3.53 13.07 9.82
CA ILE A 4 3.75 13.17 8.38
C ILE A 4 2.45 12.85 7.64
N LEU A 5 1.81 11.72 7.94
CA LEU A 5 0.64 11.25 7.18
C LEU A 5 -0.63 12.09 7.42
N THR A 6 -0.81 12.67 8.60
CA THR A 6 -2.05 13.42 8.94
C THR A 6 -1.88 14.95 8.94
N ASN A 7 -0.70 15.46 8.57
CA ASN A 7 -0.43 16.89 8.60
C ASN A 7 -1.22 17.66 7.52
N LYS A 8 -1.85 18.77 7.92
CA LYS A 8 -2.66 19.60 7.01
C LYS A 8 -1.78 20.44 6.07
N HIS A 9 -0.59 20.83 6.51
CA HIS A 9 0.34 21.69 5.78
C HIS A 9 1.13 20.95 4.71
N ILE A 10 1.07 19.62 4.68
CA ILE A 10 1.75 18.79 3.69
C ILE A 10 0.75 18.33 2.63
N SER A 11 1.11 18.49 1.35
CA SER A 11 0.28 18.01 0.24
C SER A 11 0.01 16.50 0.34
N ILE A 12 -1.12 16.04 -0.20
CA ILE A 12 -1.44 14.60 -0.25
C ILE A 12 -0.40 13.86 -1.11
N GLN A 13 0.10 14.49 -2.18
CA GLN A 13 1.10 13.91 -3.06
C GLN A 13 2.42 13.64 -2.32
N THR A 14 2.92 14.60 -1.55
CA THR A 14 4.15 14.43 -0.75
C THR A 14 4.00 13.32 0.28
N ARG A 15 2.82 13.22 0.92
CA ARG A 15 2.53 12.13 1.87
C ARG A 15 2.48 10.76 1.18
N LYS A 16 1.95 10.69 -0.04
CA LYS A 16 1.93 9.48 -0.87
C LYS A 16 3.35 9.05 -1.25
N ILE A 17 4.20 9.99 -1.67
CA ILE A 17 5.61 9.72 -1.98
C ILE A 17 6.34 9.21 -0.73
N ALA A 18 6.16 9.86 0.43
CA ALA A 18 6.77 9.40 1.67
C ALA A 18 6.36 7.95 2.02
N LEU A 19 5.08 7.60 1.83
CA LEU A 19 4.61 6.24 2.02
C LEU A 19 5.27 5.26 1.04
N GLN A 20 5.34 5.62 -0.23
CA GLN A 20 5.95 4.80 -1.28
C GLN A 20 7.46 4.61 -1.09
N CYS A 21 8.17 5.62 -0.58
CA CYS A 21 9.62 5.58 -0.42
C CYS A 21 10.06 4.91 0.88
N TYR A 22 9.34 5.14 1.99
CA TYR A 22 9.81 4.69 3.31
C TYR A 22 9.05 3.48 3.85
N ILE A 23 7.75 3.38 3.56
CA ILE A 23 6.88 2.36 4.16
C ILE A 23 6.71 1.16 3.23
N GLU A 24 6.42 1.41 1.95
CA GLU A 24 6.20 0.34 0.97
C GLU A 24 7.40 -0.63 0.84
N PRO A 25 8.69 -0.18 0.85
CA PRO A 25 9.82 -1.09 0.80
C PRO A 25 9.96 -1.96 2.05
N VAL A 26 9.75 -1.38 3.23
CA VAL A 26 9.79 -2.10 4.51
C VAL A 26 8.64 -3.11 4.58
N LEU A 27 7.44 -2.72 4.16
CA LEU A 27 6.27 -3.58 4.13
C LEU A 27 6.47 -4.77 3.17
N MET A 28 7.14 -4.57 2.04
CA MET A 28 7.37 -5.61 1.02
C MET A 28 8.73 -6.28 1.14
N TYR A 29 9.43 -6.12 2.26
CA TYR A 29 10.74 -6.73 2.45
C TYR A 29 10.65 -8.25 2.41
N GLY A 30 11.46 -8.88 1.56
CA GLY A 30 11.45 -10.35 1.39
C GLY A 30 10.18 -10.91 0.76
N CYS A 31 9.33 -10.08 0.14
CA CYS A 31 8.04 -10.54 -0.40
C CYS A 31 8.17 -11.61 -1.52
N GLU A 32 9.35 -11.71 -2.12
CA GLU A 32 9.69 -12.73 -3.12
C GLU A 32 9.55 -14.16 -2.57
N ALA A 33 9.87 -14.37 -1.30
CA ALA A 33 9.79 -15.67 -0.63
C ALA A 33 8.43 -15.91 0.06
N TRP A 34 7.50 -14.96 0.02
CA TRP A 34 6.22 -15.09 0.71
C TRP A 34 5.24 -15.97 -0.05
N THR A 35 4.61 -16.90 0.66
CA THR A 35 3.41 -17.59 0.16
C THR A 35 2.21 -16.66 0.27
N ILE A 36 1.73 -16.11 -0.85
CA ILE A 36 0.60 -15.17 -0.85
C ILE A 36 -0.73 -15.94 -0.68
N SER A 37 -1.12 -16.15 0.57
CA SER A 37 -2.44 -16.67 0.93
C SER A 37 -3.51 -15.57 0.83
N LYS A 38 -4.78 -15.99 0.78
CA LYS A 38 -5.92 -15.06 0.80
C LYS A 38 -5.91 -14.15 2.04
N GLN A 39 -5.46 -14.68 3.17
CA GLN A 39 -5.35 -13.93 4.42
C GLN A 39 -4.30 -12.80 4.31
N ILE A 40 -3.13 -13.09 3.73
CA ILE A 40 -2.09 -12.08 3.51
C ILE A 40 -2.56 -11.03 2.52
N GLN A 41 -3.21 -11.44 1.43
CA GLN A 41 -3.84 -10.51 0.49
C GLN A 41 -4.82 -9.57 1.19
N ASN A 42 -5.73 -10.09 2.02
CA ASN A 42 -6.68 -9.27 2.76
C ASN A 42 -5.99 -8.30 3.73
N LYS A 43 -4.93 -8.75 4.42
CA LYS A 43 -4.11 -7.91 5.31
C LYS A 43 -3.41 -6.78 4.55
N LEU A 44 -2.86 -7.05 3.36
CA LEU A 44 -2.21 -6.05 2.51
C LEU A 44 -3.20 -5.01 2.02
N GLU A 45 -4.39 -5.44 1.56
CA GLU A 45 -5.45 -4.54 1.14
C GLU A 45 -5.96 -3.66 2.29
N ALA A 46 -6.19 -4.25 3.48
CA ALA A 46 -6.57 -3.51 4.67
C ALA A 46 -5.49 -2.49 5.08
N THR A 47 -4.21 -2.87 4.98
CA THR A 47 -3.06 -2.00 5.25
C THR A 47 -3.03 -0.81 4.28
N GLU A 48 -3.23 -1.04 2.97
CA GLU A 48 -3.33 0.03 1.97
C GLU A 48 -4.48 0.99 2.29
N MET A 49 -5.66 0.45 2.64
CA MET A 49 -6.83 1.26 3.03
C MET A 49 -6.58 2.07 4.30
N TRP A 50 -5.90 1.48 5.29
CA TRP A 50 -5.57 2.15 6.54
C TRP A 50 -4.70 3.39 6.30
N PHE A 51 -3.66 3.25 5.47
CA PHE A 51 -2.81 4.37 5.10
C PHE A 51 -3.57 5.45 4.32
N LEU A 52 -4.37 5.07 3.33
CA LEU A 52 -5.15 6.03 2.53
C LEU A 52 -6.16 6.80 3.38
N ARG A 53 -6.92 6.12 4.23
CA ARG A 53 -7.89 6.77 5.15
C ARG A 53 -7.20 7.75 6.08
N ARG A 54 -6.02 7.38 6.60
CA ARG A 54 -5.24 8.25 7.49
C ARG A 54 -4.70 9.47 6.77
N MET A 55 -4.20 9.31 5.55
CA MET A 55 -3.72 10.40 4.71
C MET A 55 -4.84 11.38 4.33
N LEU A 56 -6.02 10.86 3.99
CA LEU A 56 -7.20 11.66 3.71
C LEU A 56 -7.88 12.20 4.99
N ARG A 57 -7.45 11.74 6.18
CA ARG A 57 -8.04 12.06 7.48
C ARG A 57 -9.53 11.71 7.56
N ILE A 58 -9.93 10.62 6.91
CA ILE A 58 -11.31 10.12 6.92
C ILE A 58 -11.57 9.48 8.28
N PRO A 59 -12.54 9.97 9.07
CA PRO A 59 -12.90 9.34 10.33
C PRO A 59 -13.58 7.99 10.08
N TRP A 60 -13.45 7.07 11.03
CA TRP A 60 -14.10 5.75 10.92
C TRP A 60 -15.63 5.86 10.88
N THR A 61 -16.19 6.91 11.50
CA THR A 61 -17.64 7.22 11.52
C THR A 61 -18.20 7.62 10.16
N ALA A 62 -17.35 8.04 9.20
CA ALA A 62 -17.81 8.48 7.89
C ALA A 62 -18.42 7.35 7.03
N LYS A 63 -18.26 6.07 7.44
CA LYS A 63 -18.79 4.88 6.74
C LYS A 63 -18.54 4.87 5.21
N LYS A 64 -17.47 5.52 4.74
CA LYS A 64 -17.09 5.57 3.33
C LYS A 64 -16.65 4.18 2.84
N THR A 65 -17.12 3.77 1.67
CA THR A 65 -16.69 2.53 1.00
C THR A 65 -15.22 2.61 0.59
N ASN A 66 -14.54 1.47 0.49
CA ASN A 66 -13.12 1.41 0.10
C ASN A 66 -12.88 1.95 -1.32
N GLU A 67 -13.83 1.75 -2.23
CA GLU A 67 -13.78 2.31 -3.59
C GLU A 67 -13.82 3.83 -3.60
N ARG A 68 -14.68 4.43 -2.78
CA ARG A 68 -14.75 5.89 -2.64
C ARG A 68 -13.45 6.48 -2.09
N VAL A 69 -12.83 5.78 -1.13
CA VAL A 69 -11.52 6.16 -0.58
C VAL A 69 -10.42 6.10 -1.66
N LEU A 70 -10.42 5.07 -2.50
CA LEU A 70 -9.47 4.91 -3.60
C LEU A 70 -9.62 6.02 -4.65
N ASN A 71 -10.86 6.34 -5.02
CA ASN A 71 -11.17 7.40 -5.98
C ASN A 71 -10.72 8.77 -5.45
N GLU A 72 -11.04 9.09 -4.19
CA GLU A 72 -10.63 10.35 -3.54
C GLU A 72 -9.11 10.46 -3.37
N ALA A 73 -8.41 9.34 -3.17
CA ALA A 73 -6.94 9.29 -3.13
C ALA A 73 -6.28 9.30 -4.53
N ASN A 74 -7.07 9.25 -5.61
CA ASN A 74 -6.61 9.01 -6.97
C ASN A 74 -5.53 7.90 -7.03
N LYS A 75 -5.83 6.76 -6.38
CA LYS A 75 -4.92 5.60 -6.30
C LYS A 75 -5.71 4.34 -6.67
N ARG A 76 -5.07 3.47 -7.45
CA ARG A 76 -5.52 2.08 -7.65
C ARG A 76 -4.74 1.17 -6.70
N ARG A 77 -5.36 0.09 -6.24
CA ARG A 77 -4.67 -0.93 -5.43
C ARG A 77 -3.44 -1.43 -6.18
N SER A 78 -2.26 -1.26 -5.59
CA SER A 78 -0.99 -1.55 -6.28
C SER A 78 -0.10 -2.55 -5.56
N LEU A 79 -0.22 -2.70 -4.23
CA LEU A 79 0.71 -3.50 -3.44
C LEU A 79 0.81 -4.96 -3.91
N ILE A 80 -0.32 -5.65 -4.01
CA ILE A 80 -0.34 -7.07 -4.44
C ILE A 80 0.22 -7.24 -5.84
N ARG A 81 -0.09 -6.30 -6.76
CA ARG A 81 0.44 -6.32 -8.12
C ARG A 81 1.96 -6.15 -8.11
N THR A 82 2.49 -5.24 -7.30
CA THR A 82 3.93 -5.03 -7.14
C THR A 82 4.61 -6.28 -6.56
N ILE A 83 4.03 -6.89 -5.52
CA ILE A 83 4.56 -8.14 -4.93
C ILE A 83 4.61 -9.26 -5.96
N ARG A 84 3.50 -9.52 -6.67
CA ARG A 84 3.45 -10.54 -7.72
C ARG A 84 4.46 -10.30 -8.83
N LYS A 85 4.66 -9.04 -9.23
CA LYS A 85 5.68 -8.67 -10.21
C LYS A 85 7.08 -9.04 -9.70
N ARG A 86 7.42 -8.70 -8.46
CA ARG A 86 8.72 -9.05 -7.85
C ARG A 86 8.93 -10.56 -7.77
N GLN A 87 7.91 -11.30 -7.33
CA GLN A 87 7.94 -12.77 -7.30
C GLN A 87 8.21 -13.38 -8.68
N ALA A 88 7.50 -12.92 -9.71
CA ALA A 88 7.72 -13.40 -11.08
C ALA A 88 9.12 -13.05 -11.60
N THR A 89 9.62 -11.85 -11.32
CA THR A 89 11.00 -11.45 -11.68
C THR A 89 12.03 -12.33 -10.97
N PHE A 90 11.87 -12.57 -9.66
CA PHE A 90 12.75 -13.43 -8.89
C PHE A 90 12.76 -14.87 -9.42
N LEU A 91 11.59 -15.46 -9.68
CA LEU A 91 11.48 -16.78 -10.32
C LEU A 91 12.20 -16.81 -11.67
N GLY A 92 12.03 -15.78 -12.50
CA GLY A 92 12.74 -15.66 -13.76
C GLY A 92 14.27 -15.61 -13.60
N HIS A 93 14.79 -14.98 -12.54
CA HIS A 93 16.22 -15.02 -12.24
C HIS A 93 16.69 -16.41 -11.81
N VAL A 94 15.90 -17.13 -11.01
CA VAL A 94 16.22 -18.51 -10.57
C VAL A 94 16.22 -19.48 -11.76
N MET A 95 15.27 -19.34 -12.68
CA MET A 95 15.11 -20.21 -13.86
C MET A 95 16.12 -19.94 -14.99
N ARG A 96 16.83 -18.81 -14.98
CA ARG A 96 17.88 -18.49 -15.97
C ARG A 96 19.22 -19.15 -15.67
N ARG A 97 19.32 -19.92 -14.58
CA ARG A 97 20.44 -20.82 -14.34
C ARG A 97 20.48 -21.93 -15.38
#